data_AF-A0A2A4WXX6-F1
#
_entry.id   AF-A0A2A4WXX6-F1
#
_cell.length_a   1.000
_cell.length_b   1.000
_cell.length_c   1.000
_cell.angle_alpha   90.00
_cell.angle_beta   90.00
_cell.angle_gamma   90.00
#
_symmetry.space_group_name_H-M   'P 1'
#
loop_
_entity.id
_entity.type
_entity.pdbx_description
1 polymer ?
#
loop_
_entity_poly.entity_id
_entity_poly.type
_entity_poly.pdbx_seq_one_letter_code
_entity_poly.pdbx_strand_id
1 'polypeptide(L)'
;MTIDPNQCTVFVQVWVDINALQQGSTNGCYVVSNRSQHSSGEGTASVAIAAIANSDVCWSVIPIDPQYNGDFTITQIGDKTGWSPPPAPVQDKPNVFTGKLTKSAVDGDINSNIQFSYSGAGGIKMTLPLTITPISAES
;
A
#
# COMPACT_ATOMS: atom_id res chain seq x y z
N MET A 1 -16.83 -5.42 -7.75
CA MET A 1 -16.19 -4.89 -8.97
C MET A 1 -14.72 -4.78 -8.67
N THR A 2 -13.86 -5.33 -9.52
CA THR A 2 -12.40 -5.24 -9.37
C THR A 2 -11.92 -4.02 -10.16
N ILE A 3 -11.05 -3.21 -9.58
CA ILE A 3 -10.47 -2.03 -10.24
C ILE A 3 -9.20 -2.51 -10.97
N ASP A 4 -9.04 -2.17 -12.25
CA ASP A 4 -7.77 -2.46 -12.95
C ASP A 4 -6.69 -1.50 -12.40
N PRO A 5 -5.48 -1.98 -12.05
CA PRO A 5 -4.42 -1.09 -11.61
C PRO A 5 -4.14 0.12 -12.49
N ASN A 6 -4.36 0.03 -13.81
CA ASN A 6 -4.20 1.18 -14.72
C ASN A 6 -5.28 2.27 -14.56
N GLN A 7 -6.35 2.01 -13.82
CA GLN A 7 -7.43 2.95 -13.51
C GLN A 7 -7.23 3.68 -12.17
N CYS A 8 -6.25 3.26 -11.35
CA CYS A 8 -5.93 3.96 -10.12
C CYS A 8 -5.41 5.38 -10.38
N THR A 9 -5.75 6.29 -9.47
CA THR A 9 -5.23 7.67 -9.47
C THR A 9 -4.21 7.89 -8.35
N VAL A 10 -4.25 7.06 -7.31
CA VAL A 10 -3.26 7.01 -6.24
C VAL A 10 -2.51 5.69 -6.29
N PHE A 11 -1.20 5.75 -6.39
CA PHE A 11 -0.32 4.60 -6.40
C PHE A 11 0.56 4.64 -5.17
N VAL A 12 0.48 3.59 -4.37
CA VAL A 12 1.32 3.33 -3.20
C VAL A 12 2.21 2.13 -3.52
N GLN A 13 3.51 2.29 -3.33
CA GLN A 13 4.49 1.26 -3.61
C GLN A 13 5.40 1.04 -2.41
N VAL A 14 5.53 -0.22 -2.02
CA VAL A 14 6.49 -0.67 -1.02
C VAL A 14 7.68 -1.27 -1.74
N TRP A 15 8.84 -0.68 -1.51
CA TRP A 15 10.13 -1.20 -1.92
C TRP A 15 10.75 -1.97 -0.78
N VAL A 16 11.25 -3.16 -1.07
CA VAL A 16 11.70 -4.10 -0.04
C VAL A 16 13.13 -4.58 -0.32
N ASP A 17 14.02 -4.36 0.64
CA ASP A 17 15.28 -5.08 0.76
C ASP A 17 15.05 -6.47 1.38
N ILE A 18 15.22 -7.51 0.57
CA ILE A 18 15.02 -8.90 0.99
C ILE A 18 16.00 -9.30 2.10
N ASN A 19 17.23 -8.78 2.08
CA ASN A 19 18.24 -9.14 3.07
C ASN A 19 17.85 -8.64 4.47
N ALA A 20 17.23 -7.47 4.55
CA ALA A 20 16.67 -6.94 5.79
C ALA A 20 15.46 -7.76 6.26
N LEU A 21 14.57 -8.14 5.34
CA LEU A 21 13.41 -8.97 5.68
C LEU A 21 13.77 -10.38 6.16
N GLN A 22 14.83 -10.98 5.62
CA GLN A 22 15.35 -12.26 6.10
C GLN A 22 15.81 -12.22 7.55
N GLN A 23 16.12 -11.03 8.06
CA GLN A 23 16.48 -10.79 9.45
C GLN A 23 15.27 -10.37 10.31
N GLY A 24 14.05 -10.37 9.75
CA GLY A 24 12.83 -9.93 10.43
C GLY A 24 12.76 -8.40 10.66
N SER A 25 13.55 -7.63 9.90
CA SER A 25 13.68 -6.19 10.06
C SER A 25 12.86 -5.42 9.02
N THR A 26 12.21 -4.33 9.44
CA THR A 26 11.63 -3.34 8.52
C THR A 26 12.62 -2.28 8.05
N ASN A 27 13.86 -2.26 8.59
CA ASN A 27 14.92 -1.36 8.13
C ASN A 27 15.41 -1.84 6.75
N GLY A 28 14.81 -1.31 5.69
CA GLY A 28 14.93 -1.83 4.31
C GLY A 28 13.59 -1.89 3.58
N CYS A 29 12.48 -1.60 4.27
CA CYS A 29 11.19 -1.34 3.67
C CYS A 29 10.99 0.17 3.49
N TYR A 30 10.59 0.59 2.29
CA TYR A 30 10.33 1.98 1.96
C TYR A 30 8.98 2.09 1.28
N VAL A 31 8.08 2.89 1.85
CA VAL A 31 6.78 3.16 1.26
C VAL A 31 6.82 4.52 0.57
N VAL A 32 6.40 4.54 -0.69
CA VAL A 32 6.27 5.77 -1.47
C VAL A 32 4.92 5.86 -2.16
N SER A 33 4.48 7.07 -2.47
CA SER A 33 3.28 7.32 -3.26
C SER A 33 3.45 8.38 -4.34
N ASN A 34 2.57 8.36 -5.35
CA ASN A 34 2.47 9.43 -6.34
C ASN A 34 1.77 10.71 -5.81
N ARG A 35 1.55 10.79 -4.49
CA ARG A 35 0.97 11.94 -3.79
C ARG A 35 1.99 12.61 -2.87
N SER A 36 3.29 12.41 -3.11
CA SER A 36 4.39 12.85 -2.23
C SER A 36 4.34 14.32 -1.78
N GLN A 37 3.78 15.25 -2.58
CA GLN A 37 3.58 16.65 -2.20
C GLN A 37 2.59 16.86 -1.06
N HIS A 38 1.74 15.86 -0.81
CA HIS A 38 0.70 15.85 0.22
C HIS A 38 0.84 14.62 1.15
N SER A 39 2.03 14.02 1.19
CA SER A 39 2.33 12.89 2.05
C SER A 39 3.43 13.27 3.05
N SER A 40 3.51 12.53 4.15
CA SER A 40 4.59 12.63 5.14
C SER A 40 5.15 11.24 5.45
N GLY A 41 6.45 11.15 5.72
CA GLY A 41 7.11 9.85 5.95
C GLY A 41 7.36 9.03 4.68
N GLU A 42 7.24 9.65 3.50
CA GLU A 42 7.63 9.05 2.22
C GLU A 42 9.08 8.56 2.26
N GLY A 43 9.34 7.38 1.70
CA GLY A 43 10.67 6.77 1.75
C GLY A 43 11.04 6.25 3.14
N THR A 44 10.06 5.95 3.98
CA THR A 44 10.27 5.24 5.26
C THR A 44 9.34 4.03 5.36
N ALA A 45 9.48 3.23 6.42
CA ALA A 45 8.59 2.11 6.70
C ALA A 45 7.18 2.54 7.17
N SER A 46 6.94 3.84 7.36
CA SER A 46 5.66 4.39 7.86
C SER A 46 5.31 5.69 7.13
N VAL A 47 4.20 5.69 6.38
CA VAL A 47 3.78 6.86 5.59
C VAL A 47 2.35 7.27 5.90
N ALA A 48 2.09 8.58 5.88
CA ALA A 48 0.75 9.14 5.87
C ALA A 48 0.53 9.87 4.54
N ILE A 49 -0.55 9.55 3.85
CA ILE A 49 -0.83 10.00 2.48
C ILE A 49 -2.16 10.76 2.47
N ALA A 50 -2.17 11.97 1.90
CA ALA A 50 -3.42 12.66 1.60
C ALA A 50 -3.92 12.34 0.19
N ALA A 51 -5.17 11.86 0.10
CA ALA A 51 -5.80 11.46 -1.16
C ALA A 51 -7.19 12.06 -1.30
N ILE A 52 -7.54 12.50 -2.51
CA ILE A 52 -8.86 13.05 -2.79
C ILE A 52 -9.91 11.94 -2.62
N ALA A 53 -11.00 12.23 -1.92
CA ALA A 53 -12.13 11.30 -1.81
C ALA A 53 -12.61 10.81 -3.19
N ASN A 54 -13.08 9.57 -3.28
CA ASN A 54 -13.42 8.86 -4.53
C ASN A 54 -12.25 8.45 -5.43
N SER A 55 -10.99 8.66 -5.00
CA SER A 55 -9.81 8.14 -5.71
C SER A 55 -9.78 6.62 -5.70
N ASP A 56 -9.41 6.05 -6.84
CA ASP A 56 -9.04 4.64 -6.93
C ASP A 56 -7.57 4.50 -6.52
N VAL A 57 -7.31 3.62 -5.54
CA VAL A 57 -6.02 3.46 -4.89
C VAL A 57 -5.45 2.08 -5.17
N CYS A 58 -4.18 2.06 -5.54
CA CYS A 58 -3.41 0.86 -5.83
C CYS A 58 -2.26 0.72 -4.83
N TRP A 59 -2.10 -0.46 -4.26
CA TRP A 59 -0.92 -0.83 -3.48
C TRP A 59 -0.12 -1.89 -4.20
N SER A 60 1.20 -1.77 -4.18
CA SER A 60 2.11 -2.79 -4.71
C SER A 60 3.28 -3.02 -3.78
N VAL A 61 3.77 -4.26 -3.70
CA VAL A 61 5.03 -4.61 -3.02
C VAL A 61 5.99 -5.17 -4.04
N ILE A 62 7.21 -4.62 -4.10
CA ILE A 62 8.25 -5.03 -5.04
C ILE A 62 9.62 -5.11 -4.37
N PRO A 63 10.51 -6.02 -4.84
CA PRO A 63 11.88 -6.06 -4.37
C PRO A 63 12.67 -4.86 -4.89
N ILE A 64 13.63 -4.39 -4.09
CA ILE A 64 14.67 -3.46 -4.55
C ILE A 64 15.65 -4.16 -5.49
N ASP A 65 16.01 -5.40 -5.17
CA ASP A 65 16.88 -6.20 -6.01
C ASP A 65 16.10 -6.73 -7.23
N PRO A 66 16.39 -6.27 -8.46
CA PRO A 66 15.70 -6.74 -9.65
C PRO A 66 16.07 -8.18 -10.04
N GLN A 67 17.11 -8.74 -9.44
CA GLN A 67 17.52 -10.13 -9.64
C GLN A 67 16.77 -11.10 -8.71
N TYR A 68 16.06 -10.57 -7.71
CA TYR A 68 15.25 -11.39 -6.82
C TYR A 68 14.09 -12.05 -7.59
N ASN A 69 14.01 -13.37 -7.49
CA ASN A 69 13.04 -14.20 -8.21
C ASN A 69 11.95 -14.78 -7.30
N GLY A 70 11.91 -14.37 -6.03
CA GLY A 70 10.84 -14.78 -5.12
C GLY A 70 9.61 -13.89 -5.24
N ASP A 71 8.51 -14.37 -4.69
CA ASP A 71 7.21 -13.72 -4.78
C ASP A 71 6.89 -12.95 -3.51
N PHE A 72 6.23 -11.80 -3.69
CA PHE A 72 5.54 -11.11 -2.63
C PHE A 72 4.05 -11.38 -2.70
N THR A 73 3.41 -11.41 -1.55
CA THR A 73 1.94 -11.50 -1.44
C THR A 73 1.47 -10.49 -0.42
N ILE A 74 0.64 -9.54 -0.84
CA ILE A 74 -0.10 -8.70 0.08
C ILE A 74 -1.22 -9.56 0.66
N THR A 75 -1.31 -9.64 1.99
CA THR A 75 -2.33 -10.45 2.67
C THR A 75 -3.49 -9.60 3.17
N GLN A 76 -3.24 -8.32 3.48
CA GLN A 76 -4.27 -7.41 3.97
C GLN A 76 -3.85 -5.95 3.74
N ILE A 77 -4.83 -5.09 3.47
CA ILE A 77 -4.70 -3.64 3.55
C ILE A 77 -5.71 -3.14 4.58
N GLY A 78 -5.19 -2.59 5.67
CA GLY A 78 -5.89 -1.80 6.68
C GLY A 78 -7.31 -2.25 7.06
N ASP A 79 -8.13 -1.25 7.37
CA ASP A 79 -9.55 -1.42 7.65
C ASP A 79 -10.38 -1.30 6.36
N LYS A 80 -11.49 -2.03 6.29
CA LYS A 80 -12.45 -1.92 5.18
C LYS A 80 -13.28 -0.63 5.25
N THR A 81 -13.33 0.00 6.42
CA THR A 81 -14.14 1.21 6.65
C THR A 81 -13.55 2.39 5.89
N GLY A 82 -14.38 3.01 5.04
CA GLY A 82 -13.99 4.13 4.19
C GLY A 82 -13.53 3.76 2.79
N TRP A 83 -13.82 2.51 2.39
CA TRP A 83 -13.58 2.02 1.05
C TRP A 83 -14.84 1.41 0.41
N SER A 84 -15.06 1.66 -0.88
CA SER A 84 -16.10 0.97 -1.67
C SER A 84 -15.79 1.04 -3.18
N PRO A 85 -15.28 -0.06 -3.79
CA PRO A 85 -15.03 -1.35 -3.16
C PRO A 85 -13.87 -1.32 -2.14
N PRO A 86 -13.90 -2.20 -1.12
CA PRO A 86 -12.80 -2.36 -0.17
C PRO A 86 -11.51 -2.84 -0.88
N PRO A 87 -10.33 -2.59 -0.28
CA PRO A 87 -9.07 -3.10 -0.81
C PRO A 87 -9.14 -4.61 -0.99
N ALA A 88 -8.84 -5.07 -2.20
CA ALA A 88 -8.89 -6.46 -2.60
C ALA A 88 -7.71 -6.80 -3.53
N PRO A 89 -7.24 -8.06 -3.53
CA PRO A 89 -6.18 -8.50 -4.42
C PRO A 89 -6.60 -8.40 -5.88
N VAL A 90 -5.63 -8.07 -6.73
CA VAL A 90 -5.80 -8.14 -8.18
C VAL A 90 -5.52 -9.57 -8.63
N GLN A 91 -6.39 -10.09 -9.49
CA GLN A 91 -6.24 -11.44 -10.03
C GLN A 91 -4.88 -11.59 -10.72
N ASP A 92 -4.22 -12.72 -10.47
CA ASP A 92 -2.91 -13.07 -11.03
C ASP A 92 -1.76 -12.09 -10.68
N LYS A 93 -1.98 -11.19 -9.69
CA LYS A 93 -1.00 -10.23 -9.18
C LYS A 93 -1.04 -10.20 -7.64
N PRO A 94 -0.52 -11.24 -6.96
CA PRO A 94 -0.66 -11.39 -5.49
C PRO A 94 -0.01 -10.28 -4.68
N ASN A 95 0.94 -9.54 -5.27
CA ASN A 95 1.60 -8.39 -4.68
C ASN A 95 0.89 -7.06 -4.95
N VAL A 96 -0.32 -7.07 -5.53
CA VAL A 96 -1.08 -5.87 -5.88
C VAL A 96 -2.49 -5.91 -5.32
N PHE A 97 -2.89 -4.83 -4.63
CA PHE A 97 -4.25 -4.62 -4.16
C PHE A 97 -4.83 -3.35 -4.77
N THR A 98 -6.14 -3.31 -4.93
CA THR A 98 -6.89 -2.13 -5.37
C THR A 98 -8.10 -1.89 -4.49
N GLY A 99 -8.45 -0.63 -4.25
CA GLY A 99 -9.65 -0.23 -3.52
C GLY A 99 -10.06 1.18 -3.93
N LYS A 100 -11.26 1.60 -3.57
CA LYS A 100 -11.74 2.96 -3.86
C LYS A 100 -12.06 3.69 -2.57
N LEU A 101 -11.39 4.81 -2.36
CA LEU A 101 -11.57 5.65 -1.18
C LEU A 101 -12.96 6.29 -1.23
N THR A 102 -13.81 6.10 -0.23
CA THR A 102 -15.16 6.71 -0.19
C THR A 102 -15.39 7.65 0.97
N LYS A 103 -14.54 7.60 1.99
CA LYS A 103 -14.61 8.58 3.08
C LYS A 103 -14.24 9.97 2.57
N SER A 104 -14.96 10.95 3.08
CA SER A 104 -14.71 12.36 2.87
C SER A 104 -13.74 12.90 3.92
N ALA A 105 -13.24 14.13 3.73
CA ALA A 105 -12.28 14.74 4.66
C ALA A 105 -12.81 14.88 6.11
N VAL A 106 -14.13 14.87 6.30
CA VAL A 106 -14.75 14.98 7.64
C VAL A 106 -14.80 13.64 8.39
N ASP A 107 -14.56 12.52 7.72
CA ASP A 107 -14.65 11.17 8.31
C ASP A 107 -13.33 10.70 8.96
N GLY A 108 -12.31 11.56 8.95
CA GLY A 108 -10.99 11.36 9.53
C GLY A 108 -10.12 10.35 8.78
N ASP A 109 -9.00 10.02 9.43
CA ASP A 109 -7.97 9.14 8.90
C ASP A 109 -8.45 7.69 8.73
N ILE A 110 -7.85 7.00 7.77
CA ILE A 110 -8.13 5.60 7.45
C ILE A 110 -6.86 4.79 7.68
N ASN A 111 -6.95 3.81 8.58
CA ASN A 111 -5.93 2.79 8.69
C ASN A 111 -5.85 2.02 7.37
N SER A 112 -4.68 2.09 6.75
CA SER A 112 -4.37 1.49 5.45
C SER A 112 -3.10 0.66 5.55
N ASN A 113 -2.76 0.17 6.75
CA ASN A 113 -1.57 -0.63 7.03
C ASN A 113 -1.42 -1.76 6.01
N ILE A 114 -0.22 -1.93 5.49
CA ILE A 114 0.05 -2.95 4.48
C ILE A 114 0.62 -4.17 5.18
N GLN A 115 -0.08 -5.30 5.09
CA GLN A 115 0.44 -6.59 5.52
C GLN A 115 0.84 -7.42 4.30
N PHE A 116 2.06 -7.93 4.29
CA PHE A 116 2.57 -8.75 3.19
C PHE A 116 3.55 -9.82 3.69
N SER A 117 3.79 -10.81 2.84
CA SER A 117 4.77 -11.88 3.05
C SER A 117 5.62 -12.12 1.80
N TYR A 118 6.72 -12.84 1.96
CA TYR A 118 7.58 -13.27 0.85
C TYR A 118 7.93 -14.77 0.96
N SER A 119 8.21 -15.41 -0.19
CA SER A 119 8.37 -16.87 -0.30
C SER A 119 9.66 -17.44 0.33
N GLY A 120 10.63 -16.59 0.71
CA GLY A 120 11.99 -17.02 1.07
C GLY A 120 12.23 -17.46 2.52
N ALA A 121 11.35 -17.15 3.48
CA ALA A 121 11.65 -17.36 4.91
C ALA A 121 10.49 -17.95 5.73
N GLY A 122 9.74 -18.90 5.19
CA GLY A 122 8.71 -19.60 5.97
C GLY A 122 7.48 -18.75 6.30
N GLY A 123 7.18 -17.75 5.47
CA GLY A 123 5.95 -16.96 5.58
C GLY A 123 6.01 -15.82 6.61
N ILE A 124 7.18 -15.21 6.84
CA ILE A 124 7.29 -13.99 7.63
C ILE A 124 6.30 -12.96 7.11
N LYS A 125 5.42 -12.49 8.00
CA LYS A 125 4.45 -11.43 7.74
C LYS A 125 5.00 -10.13 8.27
N MET A 126 5.10 -9.15 7.38
CA MET A 126 5.47 -7.78 7.70
C MET A 126 4.22 -6.93 7.75
N THR A 127 4.19 -5.98 8.68
CA THR A 127 3.16 -4.93 8.71
C THR A 127 3.85 -3.58 8.63
N LEU A 128 3.53 -2.80 7.62
CA LEU A 128 3.98 -1.42 7.49
C LEU A 128 2.84 -0.47 7.86
N PRO A 129 3.05 0.43 8.83
CA PRO A 129 2.07 1.44 9.18
C PRO A 129 1.79 2.36 7.98
N LEU A 130 0.52 2.52 7.63
CA LEU A 130 0.11 3.42 6.58
C LEU A 130 -1.24 4.03 6.90
N THR A 131 -1.32 5.35 6.80
CA THR A 131 -2.56 6.10 6.99
C THR A 131 -2.92 6.83 5.71
N ILE A 132 -4.18 6.78 5.32
CA ILE A 132 -4.72 7.64 4.25
C ILE A 132 -5.68 8.64 4.87
N THR A 133 -5.39 9.92 4.67
CA THR A 133 -6.25 11.04 5.08
C THR A 133 -7.02 11.50 3.85
N PRO A 134 -8.37 11.34 3.82
CA PRO A 134 -9.16 11.89 2.73
C PRO A 134 -9.09 13.41 2.73
N ILE A 135 -8.95 14.01 1.56
CA ILE A 135 -9.01 15.46 1.35
C ILE A 135 -10.06 15.81 0.30
N SER A 136 -10.53 17.05 0.34
CA SER A 136 -11.35 17.61 -0.73
C SER A 136 -10.51 17.81 -1.99
N ALA A 137 -11.14 17.74 -3.16
CA ALA A 137 -10.48 18.18 -4.39
C ALA A 137 -10.14 19.68 -4.25
N GLU A 138 -8.90 20.05 -4.58
CA GLU A 138 -8.55 21.47 -4.70
C GLU A 138 -9.29 22.06 -5.90
N SER A 139 -9.95 23.20 -5.69
CA SER A 139 -10.69 23.97 -6.70
C SER A 139 -9.76 24.74 -7.62
#